data_AF-A0A8B8JX27-F1
#
_entry.id   AF-A0A8B8JX27-F1
#
_cell.length_a   1.000
_cell.length_b   1.000
_cell.length_c   1.000
_cell.angle_alpha   90.00
_cell.angle_beta   90.00
_cell.angle_gamma   90.00
#
_symmetry.space_group_name_H-M   'P 1'
#
loop_
_entity.id
_entity.type
_entity.pdbx_description
1 polymer ?
#
loop_
_entity_poly.entity_id
_entity_poly.type
_entity_poly.pdbx_seq_one_letter_code
_entity_poly.pdbx_strand_id
1 'polypeptide(L)'
;MTIPSSTNPDDPLKKAMPSYFYSPPLDVSEAFPQATPASTFPPCASDYFQLDDLLTPEEQAIRKKVRACMEKEIAPIMTEYWEKAKFPFHVIPKLGALCIAGGTIKDYGCPGHSITGSAIALAEVARVDASCSTFILVHSSLAMLTIALCGSEAQKQKYLPSLAQLQTVACWALTEPDYGSDASALKTTATKVKGGWILEGHKRWIGNSTFADVLVVFARNAATNQINGYLKERKQFGAPLAAFQISQQKLVQMLSNIQAMILVGWRLCKLYESGKMTPGHASLGKSWITLRARETAALGRELLGGNGILADFLVAKAFCDLEPIYTYEGTYDINTLVTGREVTGFASFKPVAQRSRL
;
A
#
# COMPACT_ATOMS: atom_id res chain seq x y z
N MET A 1 23.56 19.24 -20.76
CA MET A 1 25.03 19.13 -20.91
C MET A 1 25.41 17.70 -20.60
N THR A 2 26.20 17.05 -21.44
CA THR A 2 26.74 15.70 -21.21
C THR A 2 28.24 15.84 -21.00
N ILE A 3 28.72 15.50 -19.79
CA ILE A 3 30.15 15.42 -19.51
C ILE A 3 30.61 14.03 -20.00
N PRO A 4 31.61 13.93 -20.89
CA PRO A 4 32.11 12.64 -21.34
C PRO A 4 32.86 11.94 -20.19
N SER A 5 32.44 10.73 -19.83
CA SER A 5 33.11 9.91 -18.84
C SER A 5 34.45 9.41 -19.40
N SER A 6 35.56 10.02 -19.00
CA SER A 6 36.89 9.53 -19.37
C SER A 6 37.20 8.23 -18.62
N THR A 7 37.61 7.20 -19.37
CA THR A 7 38.11 5.93 -18.83
C THR A 7 39.60 6.00 -18.45
N ASN A 8 40.23 7.18 -18.58
CA ASN A 8 41.66 7.36 -18.35
C ASN A 8 41.96 7.35 -16.84
N PRO A 9 42.92 6.52 -16.35
CA PRO A 9 43.36 6.59 -14.95
C PRO A 9 44.05 7.92 -14.60
N ASP A 10 44.71 8.58 -15.55
CA ASP A 10 45.47 9.83 -15.33
C ASP A 10 44.65 11.12 -15.52
N ASP A 11 43.32 11.02 -15.54
CA ASP A 11 42.41 12.17 -15.65
C ASP A 11 42.67 13.19 -14.51
N PRO A 12 43.07 14.45 -14.83
CA PRO A 12 43.41 15.45 -13.81
C PRO A 12 42.21 15.82 -12.92
N LEU A 13 40.97 15.60 -13.36
CA LEU A 13 39.78 15.84 -12.53
C LEU A 13 39.73 14.89 -11.32
N LYS A 14 40.28 13.66 -11.43
CA LYS A 14 40.38 12.73 -10.29
C LYS A 14 41.41 13.18 -9.25
N LYS A 15 42.46 13.88 -9.67
CA LYS A 15 43.52 14.41 -8.79
C LYS A 15 43.11 15.70 -8.06
N ALA A 16 41.97 16.29 -8.40
CA ALA A 16 41.45 17.53 -7.81
C ALA A 16 40.35 17.33 -6.74
N MET A 17 39.91 16.08 -6.50
CA MET A 17 38.80 15.83 -5.56
C MET A 17 39.28 15.77 -4.08
N PRO A 18 38.52 16.34 -3.12
CA PRO A 18 38.88 16.26 -1.70
C PRO A 18 38.94 14.81 -1.19
N SER A 19 39.85 14.54 -0.25
CA SER A 19 40.07 13.21 0.32
C SER A 19 38.82 12.57 0.96
N TYR A 20 37.90 13.39 1.47
CA TYR A 20 36.63 12.95 2.06
C TYR A 20 35.52 12.65 1.05
N PHE A 21 35.71 12.92 -0.25
CA PHE A 21 34.65 12.73 -1.26
C PHE A 21 34.20 11.27 -1.41
N TYR A 22 35.10 10.32 -1.12
CA TYR A 22 34.82 8.87 -1.14
C TYR A 22 34.64 8.27 0.27
N SER A 23 34.55 9.10 1.31
CA SER A 23 34.22 8.62 2.67
C SER A 23 32.77 8.11 2.73
N PRO A 24 32.47 7.13 3.61
CA PRO A 24 31.09 6.78 3.89
C PRO A 24 30.34 7.97 4.51
N PRO A 25 29.00 8.01 4.43
CA PRO A 25 28.19 8.93 5.22
C PRO A 25 28.46 8.76 6.72
N LEU A 26 28.37 9.87 7.46
CA LEU A 26 28.31 9.84 8.93
C LEU A 26 27.06 9.08 9.38
N ASP A 27 27.13 8.38 10.52
CA ASP A 27 25.96 7.74 11.12
C ASP A 27 24.94 8.81 11.54
N VAL A 28 23.64 8.53 11.41
CA VAL A 28 22.58 9.51 11.71
C VAL A 28 22.58 9.92 13.19
N SER A 29 23.00 9.04 14.10
CA SER A 29 23.16 9.36 15.52
C SER A 29 24.35 10.27 15.81
N GLU A 30 25.39 10.26 14.98
CA GLU A 30 26.52 11.21 15.05
C GLU A 30 26.21 12.53 14.33
N ALA A 31 25.55 12.45 13.16
CA ALA A 31 25.21 13.60 12.32
C ALA A 31 24.05 14.44 12.87
N PHE A 32 23.09 13.82 13.58
CA PHE A 32 21.95 14.51 14.18
C PHE A 32 21.53 13.90 15.55
N PRO A 33 22.38 13.98 16.59
CA PRO A 33 22.12 13.38 17.91
C PRO A 33 20.90 13.96 18.66
N GLN A 34 20.27 15.02 18.15
CA GLN A 34 19.13 15.70 18.78
C GLN A 34 17.78 15.03 18.53
N ALA A 35 17.67 14.10 17.58
CA ALA A 35 16.43 13.40 17.28
C ALA A 35 16.68 11.94 16.90
N THR A 36 15.91 11.03 17.49
CA THR A 36 16.01 9.60 17.22
C THR A 36 15.60 9.29 15.77
N PRO A 37 16.45 8.60 14.98
CA PRO A 37 16.05 8.13 13.67
C PRO A 37 15.03 6.98 13.77
N ALA A 38 14.33 6.78 12.67
CA ALA A 38 13.35 5.74 12.38
C ALA A 38 13.63 4.33 12.90
N SER A 39 14.90 3.93 12.94
CA SER A 39 15.35 2.60 13.36
C SER A 39 14.98 2.27 14.80
N THR A 40 14.76 3.28 15.64
CA THR A 40 14.04 3.14 16.92
C THR A 40 12.68 3.83 16.78
N PHE A 41 11.65 3.04 16.46
CA PHE A 41 10.36 3.57 16.02
C PHE A 41 9.63 4.36 17.13
N PRO A 42 9.00 5.52 16.83
CA PRO A 42 8.34 6.35 17.85
C PRO A 42 7.09 5.69 18.47
N PRO A 43 6.84 5.90 19.79
CA PRO A 43 5.67 5.37 20.48
C PRO A 43 4.37 5.94 19.92
N CYS A 44 3.27 5.18 20.04
CA CYS A 44 1.98 5.55 19.48
C CYS A 44 1.25 6.64 20.32
N ALA A 45 1.66 7.89 20.15
CA ALA A 45 0.99 9.07 20.71
C ALA A 45 -0.23 9.54 19.87
N SER A 46 -0.54 8.88 18.76
CA SER A 46 -1.62 9.23 17.83
C SER A 46 -2.99 8.66 18.17
N ASP A 47 -3.07 7.80 19.19
CA ASP A 47 -4.31 7.22 19.71
C ASP A 47 -4.80 8.08 20.89
N TYR A 48 -5.68 9.03 20.60
CA TYR A 48 -6.10 10.05 21.56
C TYR A 48 -7.56 9.92 21.98
N PHE A 49 -8.39 9.33 21.11
CA PHE A 49 -9.79 8.99 21.42
C PHE A 49 -9.96 7.54 21.92
N GLN A 50 -8.90 6.95 22.51
CA GLN A 50 -8.92 5.64 23.19
C GLN A 50 -9.49 4.52 22.30
N LEU A 51 -8.90 4.36 21.12
CA LEU A 51 -9.45 3.53 20.04
C LEU A 51 -9.58 2.04 20.38
N ASP A 52 -8.85 1.56 21.39
CA ASP A 52 -9.00 0.20 21.92
C ASP A 52 -10.43 -0.06 22.50
N ASP A 53 -11.16 0.97 22.95
CA ASP A 53 -12.57 0.86 23.40
C ASP A 53 -13.54 0.48 22.26
N LEU A 54 -13.13 0.69 21.01
CA LEU A 54 -13.90 0.38 19.81
C LEU A 54 -13.53 -0.98 19.19
N LEU A 55 -12.62 -1.73 19.83
CA LEU A 55 -12.04 -2.99 19.37
C LEU A 55 -12.34 -4.13 20.35
N THR A 56 -12.54 -5.34 19.81
CA THR A 56 -12.62 -6.55 20.66
C THR A 56 -11.25 -6.89 21.28
N PRO A 57 -11.18 -7.70 22.36
CA PRO A 57 -9.90 -8.13 22.94
C PRO A 57 -8.97 -8.83 21.94
N GLU A 58 -9.54 -9.55 20.96
CA GLU A 58 -8.80 -10.18 19.87
C GLU A 58 -8.24 -9.15 18.88
N GLU A 59 -9.05 -8.17 18.47
CA GLU A 59 -8.62 -7.07 17.60
C GLU A 59 -7.51 -6.23 18.24
N GLN A 60 -7.61 -5.97 19.55
CA GLN A 60 -6.55 -5.33 20.33
C GLN A 60 -5.28 -6.20 20.40
N ALA A 61 -5.40 -7.53 20.59
CA ALA A 61 -4.26 -8.44 20.65
C ALA A 61 -3.52 -8.51 19.31
N ILE A 62 -4.25 -8.57 18.20
CA ILE A 62 -3.70 -8.50 16.83
C ILE A 62 -2.97 -7.17 16.62
N ARG A 63 -3.62 -6.04 16.96
CA ARG A 63 -3.01 -4.70 16.89
C ARG A 63 -1.66 -4.65 17.61
N LYS A 64 -1.62 -5.12 18.86
CA LYS A 64 -0.43 -5.13 19.72
C LYS A 64 0.67 -6.07 19.18
N LYS A 65 0.30 -7.27 18.71
CA LYS A 65 1.22 -8.24 18.06
C LYS A 65 1.87 -7.68 16.79
N VAL A 66 1.07 -7.08 15.91
CA VAL A 66 1.54 -6.53 14.63
C VAL A 66 2.46 -5.34 14.86
N ARG A 67 2.08 -4.41 15.74
CA ARG A 67 2.89 -3.25 16.13
C ARG A 67 4.30 -3.66 16.56
N ALA A 68 4.40 -4.55 17.56
CA ALA A 68 5.68 -4.96 18.13
C ALA A 68 6.60 -5.66 17.11
N CYS A 69 6.05 -6.45 16.18
CA CYS A 69 6.83 -7.05 15.10
C CYS A 69 7.36 -6.00 14.13
N MET A 70 6.51 -5.07 13.67
CA MET A 70 6.90 -4.05 12.70
C MET A 70 7.97 -3.11 13.25
N GLU A 71 7.80 -2.62 14.49
CA GLU A 71 8.76 -1.74 15.17
C GLU A 71 10.11 -2.42 15.42
N LYS A 72 10.13 -3.74 15.67
CA LYS A 72 11.36 -4.50 15.95
C LYS A 72 12.06 -5.02 14.69
N GLU A 73 11.30 -5.44 13.68
CA GLU A 73 11.82 -6.27 12.58
C GLU A 73 11.88 -5.55 11.22
N ILE A 74 11.16 -4.45 11.05
CA ILE A 74 11.10 -3.65 9.79
C ILE A 74 11.74 -2.27 9.99
N ALA A 75 11.42 -1.60 11.10
CA ALA A 75 11.93 -0.24 11.35
C ALA A 75 13.47 -0.11 11.32
N PRO A 76 14.27 -1.07 11.84
CA PRO A 76 15.72 -0.96 11.77
C PRO A 76 16.33 -0.99 10.35
N ILE A 77 15.58 -1.41 9.32
CA ILE A 77 16.13 -1.68 7.97
C ILE A 77 15.46 -0.89 6.83
N MET A 78 14.22 -0.44 6.99
CA MET A 78 13.40 0.02 5.85
C MET A 78 13.99 1.20 5.07
N THR A 79 14.79 2.06 5.72
CA THR A 79 15.42 3.23 5.09
C THR A 79 16.40 2.81 3.99
N GLU A 80 17.28 1.84 4.29
CA GLU A 80 18.26 1.32 3.32
C GLU A 80 17.57 0.66 2.13
N TYR A 81 16.50 -0.10 2.40
CA TYR A 81 15.73 -0.78 1.37
C TYR A 81 14.89 0.19 0.52
N TRP A 82 14.38 1.26 1.11
CA TRP A 82 13.65 2.30 0.39
C TRP A 82 14.55 3.07 -0.57
N GLU A 83 15.65 3.62 -0.07
CA GLU A 83 16.62 4.41 -0.84
C GLU A 83 17.20 3.59 -2.00
N LYS A 84 17.52 2.31 -1.76
CA LYS A 84 18.05 1.40 -2.78
C LYS A 84 16.95 0.80 -3.68
N ALA A 85 15.68 1.14 -3.47
CA ALA A 85 14.49 0.59 -4.13
C ALA A 85 14.42 -0.95 -4.17
N LYS A 86 14.80 -1.60 -3.07
CA LYS A 86 14.86 -3.06 -2.91
C LYS A 86 13.77 -3.59 -1.99
N PHE A 87 13.41 -4.86 -2.16
CA PHE A 87 12.52 -5.56 -1.20
C PHE A 87 13.33 -6.28 -0.11
N PRO A 88 12.98 -6.17 1.19
CA PRO A 88 13.63 -6.91 2.27
C PRO A 88 13.14 -8.36 2.38
N PHE A 89 13.49 -9.22 1.40
CA PHE A 89 13.03 -10.62 1.30
C PHE A 89 13.13 -11.46 2.60
N HIS A 90 14.13 -11.18 3.44
CA HIS A 90 14.34 -11.91 4.69
C HIS A 90 13.27 -11.65 5.77
N VAL A 91 12.39 -10.65 5.62
CA VAL A 91 11.31 -10.37 6.57
C VAL A 91 10.02 -11.13 6.26
N ILE A 92 9.92 -11.76 5.09
CA ILE A 92 8.72 -12.48 4.64
C ILE A 92 8.23 -13.51 5.67
N PRO A 93 9.10 -14.38 6.26
CA PRO A 93 8.65 -15.33 7.28
C PRO A 93 8.19 -14.65 8.58
N LYS A 94 8.75 -13.48 8.93
CA LYS A 94 8.36 -12.69 10.11
C LYS A 94 6.95 -12.11 9.94
N LEU A 95 6.63 -11.66 8.72
CA LEU A 95 5.28 -11.23 8.34
C LEU A 95 4.30 -12.43 8.26
N GLY A 96 4.77 -13.61 7.85
CA GLY A 96 4.00 -14.86 7.90
C GLY A 96 3.58 -15.21 9.33
N ALA A 97 4.53 -15.20 10.27
CA ALA A 97 4.29 -15.47 11.70
C ALA A 97 3.34 -14.49 12.40
N LEU A 98 3.01 -13.35 11.78
CA LEU A 98 1.94 -12.47 12.26
C LEU A 98 0.54 -13.09 12.10
N CYS A 99 0.35 -14.00 11.14
CA CYS A 99 -0.94 -14.61 10.79
C CYS A 99 -2.00 -13.56 10.39
N ILE A 100 -1.61 -12.60 9.54
CA ILE A 100 -2.49 -11.53 9.03
C ILE A 100 -2.70 -11.57 7.50
N ALA A 101 -1.87 -12.35 6.78
CA ALA A 101 -2.18 -12.76 5.42
C ALA A 101 -3.43 -13.67 5.42
N GLY A 102 -4.28 -13.53 4.41
CA GLY A 102 -5.63 -14.11 4.37
C GLY A 102 -6.71 -13.26 5.03
N GLY A 103 -6.37 -12.38 5.98
CA GLY A 103 -7.31 -11.41 6.56
C GLY A 103 -8.60 -12.06 7.08
N THR A 104 -9.73 -11.74 6.47
CA THR A 104 -11.06 -12.25 6.85
C THR A 104 -11.45 -13.57 6.17
N ILE A 105 -10.57 -14.18 5.37
CA ILE A 105 -10.82 -15.48 4.74
C ILE A 105 -10.83 -16.55 5.85
N LYS A 106 -11.94 -17.30 5.93
CA LYS A 106 -12.08 -18.46 6.81
C LYS A 106 -11.56 -19.72 6.11
N ASP A 107 -11.17 -20.70 6.92
CA ASP A 107 -10.66 -22.00 6.47
C ASP A 107 -9.40 -21.90 5.57
N TYR A 108 -9.01 -22.99 4.91
CA TYR A 108 -7.85 -23.06 4.00
C TYR A 108 -6.52 -22.53 4.60
N GLY A 109 -6.32 -22.66 5.92
CA GLY A 109 -5.13 -22.14 6.62
C GLY A 109 -5.06 -20.61 6.78
N CYS A 110 -6.12 -19.89 6.38
CA CYS A 110 -6.29 -18.46 6.62
C CYS A 110 -6.78 -18.20 8.06
N PRO A 111 -6.53 -17.01 8.63
CA PRO A 111 -6.77 -16.75 10.06
C PRO A 111 -8.23 -16.42 10.42
N GLY A 112 -9.10 -16.09 9.44
CA GLY A 112 -10.53 -15.90 9.69
C GLY A 112 -10.92 -14.65 10.49
N HIS A 113 -10.05 -13.64 10.57
CA HIS A 113 -10.24 -12.42 11.37
C HIS A 113 -11.55 -11.68 11.08
N SER A 114 -12.01 -10.87 12.03
CA SER A 114 -13.00 -9.81 11.72
C SER A 114 -12.42 -8.81 10.71
N ILE A 115 -13.28 -8.10 9.97
CA ILE A 115 -12.80 -7.05 9.04
C ILE A 115 -12.14 -5.90 9.80
N THR A 116 -12.63 -5.56 11.01
CA THR A 116 -11.96 -4.60 11.89
C THR A 116 -10.57 -5.10 12.32
N GLY A 117 -10.41 -6.38 12.67
CA GLY A 117 -9.12 -7.00 13.00
C GLY A 117 -8.14 -7.00 11.83
N SER A 118 -8.62 -7.35 10.63
CA SER A 118 -7.81 -7.27 9.41
C SER A 118 -7.45 -5.84 9.01
N ALA A 119 -8.33 -4.86 9.29
CA ALA A 119 -8.08 -3.44 9.00
C ALA A 119 -7.07 -2.83 9.98
N ILE A 120 -7.20 -3.07 11.29
CA ILE A 120 -6.26 -2.56 12.29
C ILE A 120 -4.88 -3.20 12.14
N ALA A 121 -4.80 -4.47 11.73
CA ALA A 121 -3.54 -5.11 11.34
C ALA A 121 -2.85 -4.36 10.19
N LEU A 122 -3.54 -4.12 9.07
CA LEU A 122 -2.98 -3.39 7.93
C LEU A 122 -2.61 -1.94 8.29
N ALA A 123 -3.34 -1.31 9.22
CA ALA A 123 -3.04 0.03 9.73
C ALA A 123 -1.77 0.06 10.59
N GLU A 124 -1.55 -0.89 11.49
CA GLU A 124 -0.31 -0.97 12.28
C GLU A 124 0.91 -1.32 11.43
N VAL A 125 0.73 -2.12 10.36
CA VAL A 125 1.78 -2.29 9.33
C VAL A 125 2.03 -0.96 8.62
N ALA A 126 0.99 -0.27 8.12
CA ALA A 126 1.14 0.99 7.40
C ALA A 126 1.73 2.13 8.25
N ARG A 127 1.48 2.10 9.57
CA ARG A 127 2.02 3.04 10.55
C ARG A 127 3.53 2.94 10.68
N VAL A 128 4.13 1.76 10.52
CA VAL A 128 5.60 1.63 10.47
C VAL A 128 6.10 1.71 9.04
N ASP A 129 5.36 1.09 8.12
CA ASP A 129 5.81 0.84 6.77
C ASP A 129 4.61 0.69 5.82
N ALA A 130 4.33 1.77 5.09
CA ALA A 130 3.18 1.91 4.19
C ALA A 130 3.14 0.87 3.07
N SER A 131 4.26 0.22 2.78
CA SER A 131 4.50 -0.46 1.52
C SER A 131 4.87 -1.94 1.69
N CYS A 132 5.37 -2.33 2.86
CA CYS A 132 5.08 -3.62 3.50
C CYS A 132 3.56 -3.77 3.67
N SER A 133 2.86 -2.70 4.08
CA SER A 133 1.38 -2.74 4.12
C SER A 133 0.77 -2.89 2.74
N THR A 134 1.23 -2.14 1.71
CA THR A 134 0.80 -2.39 0.33
C THR A 134 1.14 -3.82 -0.15
N PHE A 135 2.31 -4.36 0.22
CA PHE A 135 2.71 -5.75 -0.06
C PHE A 135 1.73 -6.74 0.56
N ILE A 136 1.22 -6.52 1.79
CA ILE A 136 0.22 -7.40 2.41
C ILE A 136 -1.15 -7.17 1.76
N LEU A 137 -1.54 -5.93 1.51
CA LEU A 137 -2.84 -5.56 0.94
C LEU A 137 -3.05 -6.18 -0.46
N VAL A 138 -2.08 -6.06 -1.37
CA VAL A 138 -2.20 -6.66 -2.72
C VAL A 138 -2.17 -8.19 -2.66
N HIS A 139 -1.39 -8.77 -1.76
CA HIS A 139 -1.32 -10.21 -1.54
C HIS A 139 -2.62 -10.77 -0.95
N SER A 140 -3.09 -10.21 0.15
CA SER A 140 -4.20 -10.70 0.96
C SER A 140 -5.55 -10.15 0.44
N SER A 141 -5.75 -8.83 0.57
CA SER A 141 -7.03 -8.16 0.34
C SER A 141 -7.43 -8.05 -1.13
N LEU A 142 -6.48 -8.18 -2.06
CA LEU A 142 -6.80 -8.30 -3.49
C LEU A 142 -6.67 -9.75 -3.98
N ALA A 143 -5.48 -10.34 -3.89
CA ALA A 143 -5.18 -11.59 -4.60
C ALA A 143 -5.74 -12.86 -3.91
N MET A 144 -5.44 -13.09 -2.63
CA MET A 144 -6.06 -14.18 -1.86
C MET A 144 -7.58 -14.01 -1.80
N LEU A 145 -8.08 -12.78 -1.59
CA LEU A 145 -9.52 -12.53 -1.57
C LEU A 145 -10.20 -12.88 -2.90
N THR A 146 -9.59 -12.57 -4.05
CA THR A 146 -10.14 -12.98 -5.34
C THR A 146 -10.11 -14.51 -5.52
N ILE A 147 -9.09 -15.21 -5.00
CA ILE A 147 -9.06 -16.69 -5.01
C ILE A 147 -10.16 -17.27 -4.10
N ALA A 148 -10.40 -16.69 -2.93
CA ALA A 148 -11.43 -17.14 -1.99
C ALA A 148 -12.88 -16.87 -2.49
N LEU A 149 -13.12 -15.74 -3.16
CA LEU A 149 -14.44 -15.36 -3.66
C LEU A 149 -14.75 -15.93 -5.06
N CYS A 150 -13.76 -16.04 -5.94
CA CYS A 150 -13.97 -16.35 -7.36
C CYS A 150 -13.24 -17.62 -7.84
N GLY A 151 -12.37 -18.21 -7.03
CA GLY A 151 -11.71 -19.48 -7.33
C GLY A 151 -12.60 -20.69 -7.06
N SER A 152 -12.35 -21.78 -7.77
CA SER A 152 -12.91 -23.10 -7.44
C SER A 152 -12.28 -23.67 -6.15
N GLU A 153 -12.96 -24.59 -5.48
CA GLU A 153 -12.45 -25.23 -4.26
C GLU A 153 -11.05 -25.86 -4.44
N ALA A 154 -10.78 -26.45 -5.61
CA ALA A 154 -9.45 -26.98 -5.94
C ALA A 154 -8.37 -25.89 -6.03
N GLN A 155 -8.72 -24.66 -6.44
CA GLN A 155 -7.80 -23.52 -6.42
C GLN A 155 -7.62 -22.95 -5.01
N LYS A 156 -8.69 -22.87 -4.22
CA LYS A 156 -8.65 -22.41 -2.83
C LYS A 156 -7.74 -23.31 -1.99
N GLN A 157 -8.01 -24.62 -1.98
CA GLN A 157 -7.22 -25.62 -1.26
C GLN A 157 -5.76 -25.67 -1.73
N LYS A 158 -5.49 -25.46 -3.02
CA LYS A 158 -4.11 -25.46 -3.56
C LYS A 158 -3.30 -24.23 -3.16
N TYR A 159 -3.89 -23.03 -3.21
CA TYR A 159 -3.13 -21.78 -3.10
C TYR A 159 -3.24 -21.10 -1.72
N LEU A 160 -4.44 -21.01 -1.14
CA LEU A 160 -4.66 -20.21 0.07
C LEU A 160 -3.81 -20.63 1.28
N PRO A 161 -3.54 -21.93 1.57
CA PRO A 161 -2.72 -22.29 2.73
C PRO A 161 -1.29 -21.79 2.64
N SER A 162 -0.64 -21.90 1.47
CA SER A 162 0.74 -21.44 1.27
C SER A 162 0.82 -19.90 1.26
N LEU A 163 -0.20 -19.24 0.70
CA LEU A 163 -0.33 -17.79 0.70
C LEU A 163 -0.53 -17.23 2.13
N ALA A 164 -1.41 -17.83 2.93
CA ALA A 164 -1.68 -17.39 4.30
C ALA A 164 -0.44 -17.47 5.22
N GLN A 165 0.47 -18.41 4.95
CA GLN A 165 1.75 -18.55 5.65
C GLN A 165 2.88 -17.71 5.03
N LEU A 166 2.60 -16.96 3.95
CA LEU A 166 3.57 -16.19 3.15
C LEU A 166 4.76 -17.03 2.63
N GLN A 167 4.52 -18.33 2.39
CA GLN A 167 5.47 -19.24 1.74
C GLN A 167 5.48 -19.05 0.21
N THR A 168 4.33 -18.67 -0.34
CA THR A 168 4.12 -18.06 -1.66
C THR A 168 3.34 -16.75 -1.43
N VAL A 169 3.36 -15.78 -2.36
CA VAL A 169 3.33 -14.37 -1.89
C VAL A 169 2.37 -13.38 -2.61
N ALA A 170 1.33 -13.90 -3.27
CA ALA A 170 0.26 -13.33 -4.13
C ALA A 170 0.30 -11.87 -4.69
N CYS A 171 -0.36 -11.68 -5.83
CA CYS A 171 -0.31 -10.49 -6.70
C CYS A 171 -1.65 -10.23 -7.40
N TRP A 172 -1.94 -9.00 -7.82
CA TRP A 172 -3.20 -8.64 -8.49
C TRP A 172 -2.97 -7.68 -9.66
N ALA A 173 -3.48 -8.02 -10.85
CA ALA A 173 -3.06 -7.43 -12.13
C ALA A 173 -4.21 -6.95 -13.03
N LEU A 174 -4.77 -5.81 -12.68
CA LEU A 174 -5.80 -5.14 -13.48
C LEU A 174 -5.23 -4.12 -14.47
N THR A 175 -4.51 -3.11 -13.97
CA THR A 175 -4.06 -1.91 -14.70
C THR A 175 -3.14 -2.20 -15.90
N GLU A 176 -3.36 -1.47 -16.98
CA GLU A 176 -2.61 -1.55 -18.24
C GLU A 176 -1.91 -0.21 -18.54
N PRO A 177 -0.98 -0.12 -19.51
CA PRO A 177 -0.36 1.15 -19.91
C PRO A 177 -1.39 2.23 -20.29
N ASP A 178 -2.43 1.86 -21.03
CA ASP A 178 -3.45 2.76 -21.56
C ASP A 178 -4.72 2.82 -20.68
N TYR A 179 -4.89 1.87 -19.74
CA TYR A 179 -6.11 1.66 -18.97
C TYR A 179 -5.84 1.60 -17.46
N GLY A 180 -5.91 2.77 -16.84
CA GLY A 180 -5.94 2.96 -15.39
C GLY A 180 -7.36 3.14 -14.87
N SER A 181 -7.86 4.39 -14.86
CA SER A 181 -9.18 4.74 -14.32
C SER A 181 -10.35 4.08 -15.04
N ASP A 182 -10.29 3.92 -16.38
CA ASP A 182 -11.23 3.07 -17.12
C ASP A 182 -10.67 1.64 -17.29
N ALA A 183 -10.52 0.94 -16.17
CA ALA A 183 -10.16 -0.47 -16.17
C ALA A 183 -11.21 -1.37 -16.85
N SER A 184 -12.44 -0.87 -17.09
CA SER A 184 -13.48 -1.62 -17.79
C SER A 184 -13.17 -1.81 -19.28
N ALA A 185 -12.37 -0.91 -19.86
CA ALA A 185 -11.98 -0.91 -21.26
C ALA A 185 -10.70 -1.74 -21.57
N LEU A 186 -10.13 -2.45 -20.57
CA LEU A 186 -8.87 -3.19 -20.69
C LEU A 186 -8.79 -4.12 -21.91
N LYS A 187 -7.58 -4.28 -22.44
CA LYS A 187 -7.27 -4.93 -23.72
C LYS A 187 -6.54 -6.25 -23.62
N THR A 188 -5.90 -6.57 -22.49
CA THR A 188 -5.30 -7.92 -22.31
C THR A 188 -6.38 -8.97 -22.57
N THR A 189 -6.17 -9.84 -23.55
CA THR A 189 -7.16 -10.86 -23.97
C THR A 189 -6.92 -12.20 -23.31
N ALA A 190 -7.98 -13.00 -23.21
CA ALA A 190 -7.94 -14.42 -22.89
C ALA A 190 -8.60 -15.23 -24.00
N THR A 191 -7.81 -15.93 -24.80
CA THR A 191 -8.27 -16.74 -25.95
C THR A 191 -8.38 -18.21 -25.55
N LYS A 192 -9.55 -18.83 -25.80
CA LYS A 192 -9.79 -20.22 -25.41
C LYS A 192 -9.00 -21.18 -26.29
N VAL A 193 -8.29 -22.13 -25.67
CA VAL A 193 -7.55 -23.20 -26.38
C VAL A 193 -7.83 -24.57 -25.76
N LYS A 194 -7.47 -25.64 -26.46
CA LYS A 194 -7.56 -27.02 -25.95
C LYS A 194 -6.78 -27.14 -24.65
N GLY A 195 -7.46 -27.54 -23.57
CA GLY A 195 -6.86 -27.69 -22.24
C GLY A 195 -6.66 -26.41 -21.42
N GLY A 196 -6.92 -25.21 -21.96
CA GLY A 196 -6.55 -23.98 -21.23
C GLY A 196 -7.05 -22.66 -21.84
N TRP A 197 -6.22 -21.64 -21.69
CA TRP A 197 -6.39 -20.27 -22.22
C TRP A 197 -5.00 -19.74 -22.58
N ILE A 198 -4.89 -18.97 -23.66
CA ILE A 198 -3.73 -18.11 -23.95
C ILE A 198 -4.07 -16.69 -23.49
N LEU A 199 -3.11 -16.00 -22.87
CA LEU A 199 -3.25 -14.62 -22.43
C LEU A 199 -2.28 -13.74 -23.22
N GLU A 200 -2.75 -12.60 -23.71
CA GLU A 200 -1.95 -11.70 -24.54
C GLU A 200 -2.28 -10.24 -24.22
N GLY A 201 -1.26 -9.43 -23.91
CA GLY A 201 -1.41 -8.03 -23.51
C GLY A 201 -0.35 -7.57 -22.51
N HIS A 202 -0.49 -6.33 -22.04
CA HIS A 202 0.48 -5.68 -21.16
C HIS A 202 -0.19 -5.13 -19.90
N LYS A 203 0.45 -5.35 -18.74
CA LYS A 203 0.04 -4.80 -17.45
C LYS A 203 1.08 -3.82 -16.93
N ARG A 204 0.64 -2.74 -16.26
CA ARG A 204 1.48 -1.66 -15.72
C ARG A 204 1.05 -1.30 -14.31
N TRP A 205 1.98 -0.83 -13.48
CA TRP A 205 1.75 -0.52 -12.05
C TRP A 205 1.25 -1.71 -11.23
N ILE A 206 1.33 -2.90 -11.80
CA ILE A 206 1.41 -4.16 -11.09
C ILE A 206 2.80 -4.26 -10.49
N GLY A 207 3.10 -3.31 -9.62
CA GLY A 207 3.85 -3.66 -8.44
C GLY A 207 3.13 -4.86 -7.85
N ASN A 208 3.93 -5.81 -7.41
CA ASN A 208 3.71 -7.20 -7.66
C ASN A 208 4.34 -7.60 -9.02
N SER A 209 3.95 -8.70 -9.67
CA SER A 209 4.56 -9.25 -10.91
C SER A 209 6.08 -9.60 -10.97
N THR A 210 6.96 -9.03 -10.16
CA THR A 210 8.44 -9.11 -10.36
C THR A 210 9.21 -10.28 -9.74
N PHE A 211 8.77 -10.90 -8.63
CA PHE A 211 9.61 -11.81 -7.84
C PHE A 211 9.00 -13.12 -7.28
N ALA A 212 7.77 -13.55 -7.60
CA ALA A 212 7.20 -14.82 -7.07
C ALA A 212 6.02 -15.43 -7.90
N ASP A 213 5.03 -16.09 -7.26
CA ASP A 213 4.26 -17.25 -7.75
C ASP A 213 2.82 -17.08 -8.34
N VAL A 214 1.94 -16.16 -7.88
CA VAL A 214 0.46 -16.14 -8.10
C VAL A 214 -0.21 -14.73 -8.33
N LEU A 215 -0.64 -14.37 -9.56
CA LEU A 215 -1.02 -13.00 -10.09
C LEU A 215 -2.50 -13.05 -10.45
N VAL A 216 -3.41 -12.29 -9.89
CA VAL A 216 -4.75 -12.26 -10.51
C VAL A 216 -4.73 -11.34 -11.75
N VAL A 217 -4.24 -11.80 -12.92
CA VAL A 217 -4.22 -11.02 -14.18
C VAL A 217 -5.63 -10.97 -14.76
N PHE A 218 -6.23 -9.79 -14.80
CA PHE A 218 -7.55 -9.57 -15.38
C PHE A 218 -7.45 -9.43 -16.90
N ALA A 219 -8.03 -10.38 -17.62
CA ALA A 219 -7.99 -10.48 -19.07
C ALA A 219 -9.39 -10.70 -19.66
N ARG A 220 -9.67 -10.02 -20.78
CA ARG A 220 -10.93 -10.05 -21.52
C ARG A 220 -11.05 -11.34 -22.33
N ASN A 221 -11.96 -12.23 -21.94
CA ASN A 221 -12.32 -13.44 -22.68
C ASN A 221 -12.75 -13.07 -24.11
N ALA A 222 -11.98 -13.50 -25.11
CA ALA A 222 -12.20 -13.16 -26.51
C ALA A 222 -13.55 -13.68 -27.06
N ALA A 223 -14.14 -14.71 -26.43
CA ALA A 223 -15.42 -15.30 -26.85
C ALA A 223 -16.65 -14.70 -26.14
N THR A 224 -16.51 -14.15 -24.92
CA THR A 224 -17.67 -13.60 -24.16
C THR A 224 -17.57 -12.10 -23.86
N ASN A 225 -16.45 -11.45 -24.19
CA ASN A 225 -16.14 -10.05 -23.88
C ASN A 225 -16.11 -9.69 -22.37
N GLN A 226 -16.26 -10.69 -21.48
CA GLN A 226 -16.16 -10.56 -20.02
C GLN A 226 -14.70 -10.63 -19.54
N ILE A 227 -14.41 -10.22 -18.31
CA ILE A 227 -13.04 -10.12 -17.76
C ILE A 227 -12.82 -11.18 -16.65
N ASN A 228 -11.74 -11.98 -16.75
CA ASN A 228 -11.40 -13.13 -15.89
C ASN A 228 -9.94 -13.06 -15.35
N GLY A 229 -9.57 -13.77 -14.26
CA GLY A 229 -8.24 -13.68 -13.56
C GLY A 229 -7.25 -14.89 -13.70
N TYR A 230 -5.91 -14.68 -13.82
CA TYR A 230 -4.87 -15.73 -14.14
C TYR A 230 -3.36 -15.45 -13.69
N LEU A 231 -2.51 -16.42 -13.21
CA LEU A 231 -1.48 -16.33 -12.08
C LEU A 231 0.15 -16.31 -12.26
N LYS A 232 0.96 -15.34 -11.66
CA LYS A 232 2.47 -15.14 -11.27
C LYS A 232 2.79 -13.90 -10.27
N GLU A 233 3.95 -13.24 -9.87
CA GLU A 233 3.91 -12.31 -8.62
C GLU A 233 5.01 -11.25 -8.09
N ARG A 234 4.68 -10.43 -7.02
CA ARG A 234 5.34 -9.59 -5.89
C ARG A 234 6.32 -8.29 -5.92
N LYS A 235 6.44 -7.48 -4.79
CA LYS A 235 6.44 -5.95 -4.63
C LYS A 235 7.16 -5.20 -3.40
N GLN A 236 7.51 -3.86 -3.47
CA GLN A 236 7.48 -2.63 -2.51
C GLN A 236 8.34 -2.26 -1.20
N PHE A 237 8.36 -0.92 -0.88
CA PHE A 237 8.91 0.00 0.23
C PHE A 237 8.43 -0.22 1.73
N GLY A 238 8.41 0.61 2.83
CA GLY A 238 8.83 1.96 3.41
C GLY A 238 7.95 2.74 4.55
N ALA A 239 8.50 3.25 5.73
CA ALA A 239 8.33 4.40 6.78
C ALA A 239 7.17 5.54 7.07
N PRO A 240 6.89 6.07 8.34
CA PRO A 240 6.53 7.51 8.89
C PRO A 240 6.82 8.03 10.43
N LEU A 241 7.14 9.34 10.81
CA LEU A 241 7.49 9.97 12.20
C LEU A 241 6.73 11.30 12.64
N ALA A 242 6.93 11.93 13.84
CA ALA A 242 6.57 13.36 14.20
C ALA A 242 6.94 13.92 15.64
N ALA A 243 7.25 15.24 15.84
CA ALA A 243 7.05 16.10 17.07
C ALA A 243 7.60 17.58 16.97
N PHE A 244 6.86 18.69 17.32
CA PHE A 244 7.35 20.12 17.54
C PHE A 244 6.18 21.12 17.90
N GLN A 245 6.30 22.48 17.84
CA GLN A 245 5.27 23.48 18.33
C GLN A 245 4.46 24.36 17.31
N ILE A 246 4.98 24.91 16.19
CA ILE A 246 4.05 25.22 15.04
C ILE A 246 3.36 23.90 14.65
N SER A 247 4.18 22.87 14.74
CA SER A 247 3.86 21.48 14.78
C SER A 247 2.99 21.02 15.95
N GLN A 248 2.62 21.82 16.96
CA GLN A 248 1.56 21.47 17.92
C GLN A 248 0.18 21.79 17.32
N GLN A 249 -0.01 22.97 16.73
CA GLN A 249 -1.24 23.24 15.95
C GLN A 249 -1.38 22.20 14.84
N LYS A 250 -0.30 21.95 14.11
CA LYS A 250 -0.30 20.98 13.01
C LYS A 250 -0.37 19.53 13.51
N LEU A 251 0.23 19.16 14.64
CA LEU A 251 0.00 17.87 15.30
C LEU A 251 -1.47 17.72 15.72
N VAL A 252 -2.12 18.78 16.22
CA VAL A 252 -3.55 18.72 16.58
C VAL A 252 -4.41 18.57 15.31
N GLN A 253 -4.12 19.31 14.24
CA GLN A 253 -4.79 19.11 12.94
C GLN A 253 -4.57 17.69 12.39
N MET A 254 -3.34 17.19 12.41
CA MET A 254 -2.98 15.81 12.08
C MET A 254 -3.70 14.80 12.98
N LEU A 255 -3.78 15.05 14.28
CA LEU A 255 -4.39 14.17 15.28
C LEU A 255 -5.91 14.13 15.11
N SER A 256 -6.57 15.27 14.88
CA SER A 256 -7.98 15.37 14.53
C SER A 256 -8.28 14.65 13.21
N ASN A 257 -7.46 14.88 12.17
CA ASN A 257 -7.54 14.12 10.93
C ASN A 257 -7.37 12.61 11.19
N ILE A 258 -6.40 12.18 12.01
CA ILE A 258 -6.17 10.77 12.37
C ILE A 258 -7.36 10.17 13.13
N GLN A 259 -7.89 10.84 14.16
CA GLN A 259 -9.05 10.32 14.90
C GLN A 259 -10.25 10.17 13.97
N ALA A 260 -10.54 11.19 13.14
CA ALA A 260 -11.64 11.15 12.20
C ALA A 260 -11.45 10.10 11.09
N MET A 261 -10.23 9.94 10.53
CA MET A 261 -9.91 8.90 9.56
C MET A 261 -10.12 7.50 10.14
N ILE A 262 -9.70 7.26 11.39
CA ILE A 262 -9.87 5.95 12.03
C ILE A 262 -11.35 5.70 12.37
N LEU A 263 -12.09 6.70 12.87
CA LEU A 263 -13.52 6.57 13.13
C LEU A 263 -14.34 6.30 11.84
N VAL A 264 -13.99 6.94 10.72
CA VAL A 264 -14.61 6.65 9.41
C VAL A 264 -14.24 5.24 8.95
N GLY A 265 -12.97 4.83 9.06
CA GLY A 265 -12.52 3.47 8.72
C GLY A 265 -13.20 2.38 9.55
N TRP A 266 -13.29 2.58 10.87
CA TRP A 266 -14.04 1.71 11.79
C TRP A 266 -15.52 1.65 11.41
N ARG A 267 -16.15 2.79 11.09
CA ARG A 267 -17.57 2.81 10.71
C ARG A 267 -17.83 2.05 9.41
N LEU A 268 -16.91 2.09 8.45
CA LEU A 268 -16.97 1.29 7.23
C LEU A 268 -16.81 -0.21 7.53
N CYS A 269 -15.92 -0.60 8.43
CA CYS A 269 -15.82 -1.97 8.91
C CYS A 269 -17.16 -2.45 9.50
N LYS A 270 -17.79 -1.65 10.37
CA LYS A 270 -19.09 -2.01 10.98
C LYS A 270 -20.28 -1.92 10.00
N LEU A 271 -20.17 -1.19 8.90
CA LEU A 271 -21.11 -1.26 7.77
C LEU A 271 -20.92 -2.56 6.96
N TYR A 272 -19.69 -3.03 6.78
CA TYR A 272 -19.40 -4.29 6.11
C TYR A 272 -19.87 -5.49 6.93
N GLU A 273 -19.53 -5.54 8.24
CA GLU A 273 -19.96 -6.59 9.17
C GLU A 273 -21.49 -6.72 9.27
N SER A 274 -22.22 -5.61 9.14
CA SER A 274 -23.69 -5.59 9.16
C SER A 274 -24.34 -5.76 7.78
N GLY A 275 -23.57 -6.05 6.72
CA GLY A 275 -24.06 -6.26 5.36
C GLY A 275 -24.65 -5.01 4.68
N LYS A 276 -24.35 -3.81 5.20
CA LYS A 276 -24.96 -2.52 4.80
C LYS A 276 -24.02 -1.60 4.03
N MET A 277 -22.76 -2.01 3.80
CA MET A 277 -21.80 -1.23 3.02
C MET A 277 -22.14 -1.28 1.52
N THR A 278 -22.12 -0.12 0.87
CA THR A 278 -22.26 0.02 -0.59
C THR A 278 -20.90 0.39 -1.22
N PRO A 279 -20.75 0.29 -2.55
CA PRO A 279 -19.59 0.84 -3.25
C PRO A 279 -19.39 2.34 -2.98
N GLY A 280 -20.46 3.14 -2.94
CA GLY A 280 -20.39 4.57 -2.64
C GLY A 280 -19.89 4.90 -1.22
N HIS A 281 -20.26 4.09 -0.21
CA HIS A 281 -19.69 4.20 1.14
C HIS A 281 -18.17 3.93 1.14
N ALA A 282 -17.74 2.83 0.52
CA ALA A 282 -16.32 2.46 0.44
C ALA A 282 -15.50 3.51 -0.33
N SER A 283 -16.02 4.02 -1.46
CA SER A 283 -15.38 5.05 -2.26
C SER A 283 -15.28 6.39 -1.54
N LEU A 284 -16.31 6.79 -0.79
CA LEU A 284 -16.27 7.99 0.07
C LEU A 284 -15.17 7.85 1.13
N GLY A 285 -15.09 6.68 1.77
CA GLY A 285 -14.01 6.34 2.69
C GLY A 285 -12.63 6.50 2.07
N LYS A 286 -12.36 5.79 0.96
CA LYS A 286 -11.07 5.82 0.26
C LYS A 286 -10.67 7.24 -0.14
N SER A 287 -11.55 7.97 -0.82
CA SER A 287 -11.28 9.34 -1.27
C SER A 287 -11.06 10.32 -0.12
N TRP A 288 -11.94 10.32 0.89
CA TRP A 288 -11.84 11.26 2.02
C TRP A 288 -10.65 10.95 2.92
N ILE A 289 -10.44 9.68 3.29
CA ILE A 289 -9.31 9.27 4.15
C ILE A 289 -7.99 9.56 3.45
N THR A 290 -7.81 9.21 2.17
CA THR A 290 -6.52 9.46 1.50
C THR A 290 -6.25 10.95 1.24
N LEU A 291 -7.28 11.77 1.05
CA LEU A 291 -7.13 13.24 1.02
C LEU A 291 -6.67 13.79 2.38
N ARG A 292 -7.34 13.39 3.47
CA ARG A 292 -6.97 13.78 4.85
C ARG A 292 -5.58 13.25 5.23
N ALA A 293 -5.18 12.07 4.76
CA ALA A 293 -3.86 11.50 4.97
C ALA A 293 -2.76 12.29 4.24
N ARG A 294 -2.98 12.71 2.99
CA ARG A 294 -2.05 13.60 2.27
C ARG A 294 -1.88 14.95 2.97
N GLU A 295 -2.97 15.55 3.43
CA GLU A 295 -2.93 16.77 4.24
C GLU A 295 -2.11 16.55 5.53
N THR A 296 -2.43 15.50 6.29
CA THR A 296 -1.72 15.09 7.51
C THR A 296 -0.22 14.84 7.28
N ALA A 297 0.17 14.21 6.17
CA ALA A 297 1.58 13.96 5.86
C ALA A 297 2.29 15.20 5.29
N ALA A 298 1.60 16.08 4.56
CA ALA A 298 2.14 17.36 4.13
C ALA A 298 2.47 18.25 5.34
N LEU A 299 1.52 18.34 6.29
CA LEU A 299 1.72 18.95 7.60
C LEU A 299 2.90 18.27 8.32
N GLY A 300 2.87 16.94 8.47
CA GLY A 300 3.93 16.14 9.08
C GLY A 300 5.33 16.45 8.53
N ARG A 301 5.44 16.55 7.21
CA ARG A 301 6.71 16.73 6.48
C ARG A 301 7.36 18.08 6.78
N GLU A 302 6.58 19.15 6.86
CA GLU A 302 7.10 20.46 7.25
C GLU A 302 7.45 20.57 8.74
N LEU A 303 6.88 19.73 9.62
CA LEU A 303 7.18 19.75 11.06
C LEU A 303 8.64 19.44 11.35
N LEU A 304 9.25 18.58 10.54
CA LEU A 304 10.63 18.13 10.68
C LEU A 304 11.61 18.95 9.83
N GLY A 305 11.16 20.03 9.17
CA GLY A 305 12.01 20.95 8.40
C GLY A 305 12.87 20.24 7.34
N GLY A 306 14.20 20.30 7.53
CA GLY A 306 15.19 19.62 6.69
C GLY A 306 15.27 18.11 6.92
N ASN A 307 15.11 17.64 8.16
CA ASN A 307 15.00 16.20 8.44
C ASN A 307 13.71 15.63 7.80
N GLY A 308 12.69 16.47 7.61
CA GLY A 308 11.46 16.15 6.88
C GLY A 308 11.63 15.86 5.38
N ILE A 309 12.84 15.93 4.81
CA ILE A 309 13.13 15.41 3.46
C ILE A 309 14.06 14.17 3.47
N LEU A 310 14.42 13.65 4.64
CA LEU A 310 15.25 12.44 4.79
C LEU A 310 14.39 11.21 5.12
N ALA A 311 14.73 10.07 4.52
CA ALA A 311 14.03 8.80 4.77
C ALA A 311 14.32 8.25 6.18
N ASP A 312 15.48 8.57 6.76
CA ASP A 312 15.91 8.24 8.13
C ASP A 312 15.00 8.85 9.21
N PHE A 313 14.42 10.01 8.90
CA PHE A 313 13.41 10.66 9.73
C PHE A 313 11.99 10.39 9.22
N LEU A 314 11.82 9.31 8.43
CA LEU A 314 10.60 8.51 8.26
C LEU A 314 9.49 9.23 7.44
N VAL A 315 9.19 10.51 7.74
CA VAL A 315 8.05 11.29 7.21
C VAL A 315 8.21 11.68 5.75
N ALA A 316 9.41 12.08 5.32
CA ALA A 316 9.69 12.38 3.92
C ALA A 316 9.17 11.27 3.00
N LYS A 317 9.38 10.04 3.46
CA LYS A 317 9.04 8.84 2.75
C LYS A 317 7.54 8.51 2.82
N ALA A 318 6.84 8.80 3.93
CA ALA A 318 5.38 8.63 4.00
C ALA A 318 4.65 9.64 3.12
N PHE A 319 5.16 10.87 3.08
CA PHE A 319 4.74 11.90 2.14
C PHE A 319 4.89 11.41 0.68
N CYS A 320 6.01 10.77 0.33
CA CYS A 320 6.19 10.12 -0.97
C CYS A 320 5.23 8.93 -1.22
N ASP A 321 5.12 7.97 -0.30
CA ASP A 321 4.28 6.76 -0.51
C ASP A 321 2.77 7.06 -0.49
N LEU A 322 2.32 8.19 0.10
CA LEU A 322 0.91 8.56 0.08
C LEU A 322 0.39 9.02 -1.29
N GLU A 323 1.27 9.53 -2.17
CA GLU A 323 0.90 9.91 -3.53
C GLU A 323 0.41 8.72 -4.38
N PRO A 324 1.10 7.56 -4.45
CA PRO A 324 0.55 6.37 -5.09
C PRO A 324 -0.65 5.78 -4.32
N ILE A 325 -0.73 5.86 -2.98
CA ILE A 325 -1.89 5.38 -2.20
C ILE A 325 -3.17 6.18 -2.53
N TYR A 326 -3.04 7.49 -2.73
CA TYR A 326 -4.13 8.38 -3.16
C TYR A 326 -4.57 8.10 -4.61
N THR A 327 -3.66 7.57 -5.44
CA THR A 327 -3.86 7.30 -6.87
C THR A 327 -4.39 5.88 -7.15
N TYR A 328 -3.92 4.85 -6.45
CA TYR A 328 -4.33 3.45 -6.64
C TYR A 328 -5.67 3.13 -5.97
N GLU A 329 -6.26 1.96 -6.24
CA GLU A 329 -7.63 1.59 -5.80
C GLU A 329 -8.66 2.68 -6.14
N GLY A 330 -8.57 3.17 -7.39
CA GLY A 330 -9.26 4.34 -7.91
C GLY A 330 -8.64 5.65 -7.40
N THR A 331 -8.50 6.63 -8.30
CA THR A 331 -8.12 7.99 -7.92
C THR A 331 -9.19 8.60 -7.00
N TYR A 332 -8.83 9.71 -6.34
CA TYR A 332 -9.78 10.53 -5.60
C TYR A 332 -11.04 10.88 -6.41
N ASP A 333 -10.86 11.31 -7.66
CA ASP A 333 -11.94 11.77 -8.56
C ASP A 333 -12.85 10.62 -8.99
N ILE A 334 -12.28 9.46 -9.31
CA ILE A 334 -13.08 8.26 -9.63
C ILE A 334 -13.91 7.82 -8.43
N ASN A 335 -13.31 7.82 -7.23
CA ASN A 335 -14.01 7.47 -6.00
C ASN A 335 -15.13 8.47 -5.66
N THR A 336 -14.88 9.79 -5.74
CA THR A 336 -15.93 10.79 -5.49
C THR A 336 -17.04 10.74 -6.54
N LEU A 337 -16.74 10.42 -7.80
CA LEU A 337 -17.75 10.17 -8.84
C LEU A 337 -18.57 8.88 -8.61
N VAL A 338 -17.99 7.82 -8.01
CA VAL A 338 -18.74 6.62 -7.60
C VAL A 338 -19.76 6.96 -6.50
N THR A 339 -19.33 7.68 -5.45
CA THR A 339 -20.24 8.16 -4.40
C THR A 339 -21.26 9.14 -4.96
N GLY A 340 -20.85 10.09 -5.81
CA GLY A 340 -21.74 11.08 -6.43
C GLY A 340 -22.85 10.45 -7.26
N ARG A 341 -22.54 9.41 -8.04
CA ARG A 341 -23.56 8.62 -8.76
C ARG A 341 -24.53 7.92 -7.81
N GLU A 342 -24.04 7.36 -6.71
CA GLU A 342 -24.89 6.64 -5.74
C GLU A 342 -25.83 7.59 -4.98
N VAL A 343 -25.36 8.79 -4.63
CA VAL A 343 -26.15 9.80 -3.89
C VAL A 343 -27.14 10.55 -4.80
N THR A 344 -26.79 10.79 -6.08
CA THR A 344 -27.62 11.61 -6.99
C THR A 344 -28.41 10.81 -8.02
N GLY A 345 -28.06 9.53 -8.26
CA GLY A 345 -28.56 8.72 -9.37
C GLY A 345 -27.88 8.99 -10.73
N PHE A 346 -27.10 10.06 -10.88
CA PHE A 346 -26.53 10.47 -12.17
C PHE A 346 -25.05 10.09 -12.32
N ALA A 347 -24.70 9.42 -13.43
CA ALA A 347 -23.33 8.99 -13.71
C ALA A 347 -22.55 10.07 -14.50
N SER A 348 -21.46 10.58 -13.95
CA SER A 348 -20.68 11.69 -14.52
C SER A 348 -19.21 11.33 -14.86
N PHE A 349 -18.97 10.09 -15.30
CA PHE A 349 -17.62 9.57 -15.62
C PHE A 349 -17.16 9.83 -17.05
N LYS A 350 -18.09 9.97 -17.99
CA LYS A 350 -17.77 10.14 -19.42
C LYS A 350 -17.75 11.63 -19.76
N PRO A 351 -16.86 12.10 -20.65
CA PRO A 351 -16.96 13.45 -21.18
C PRO A 351 -18.31 13.64 -21.89
N VAL A 352 -18.78 14.89 -21.93
CA VAL A 352 -19.95 15.24 -22.76
C VAL A 352 -19.66 14.79 -24.20
N ALA A 353 -20.52 13.95 -24.75
CA ALA A 353 -20.37 13.49 -26.13
C ALA A 353 -20.30 14.72 -27.05
N GLN A 354 -19.25 14.83 -27.86
CA GLN A 354 -19.14 15.90 -28.83
C GLN A 354 -20.34 15.83 -29.76
N ARG A 355 -21.28 16.78 -29.62
CA ARG A 355 -22.27 17.03 -30.66
C ARG A 355 -21.50 17.38 -31.91
N SER A 356 -21.62 16.54 -32.94
CA SER A 356 -21.10 16.83 -34.27
C SER A 356 -21.60 18.21 -34.68
N ARG A 357 -20.67 19.15 -34.87
CA ARG A 357 -20.97 20.42 -35.54
C ARG A 357 -21.27 20.07 -37.00
N LEU A 358 -22.56 20.07 -37.33
CA LEU A 358 -23.06 20.19 -38.69
C LEU A 358 -22.77 21.61 -39.21
#